data_AF-A0A8H7T5P7-F1
#
_entry.id   AF-A0A8H7T5P7-F1
#
_cell.length_a   1.000
_cell.length_b   1.000
_cell.length_c   1.000
_cell.angle_alpha   90.00
_cell.angle_beta   90.00
_cell.angle_gamma   90.00
#
_symmetry.space_group_name_H-M   'P 1'
#
loop_
_entity.id
_entity.type
_entity.pdbx_description
1 polymer ?
#
loop_
_entity_poly.entity_id
_entity_poly.type
_entity_poly.pdbx_seq_one_letter_code
_entity_poly.pdbx_strand_id
1 'polypeptide(L)'
;MTSPQAASFPLLLKDAKLLLNAPYPSVETGYAQTSDGMYHIAASTYMPNCTGEMIKWWFGWIHTTDQYKLWHPLDNVYSSWEGPRDNSSTYIGGHHLVHEYIGGHLAKLKISFLEPALYFGDDWEKDLEKEGYELAVCGRTSNWNDETGEAMRTGHLIHLIKKEKIGVRMRSRFWLGDIEGVTDPEVRKCAVPDFLPEGLCRHATEEMAILASILPGLYEKYAKKEQGRL
;
A
#
# COMPACT_ATOMS: atom_id res chain seq x y z
N MET A 1 -22.74 -26.71 -4.08
CA MET A 1 -21.48 -25.94 -4.11
C MET A 1 -21.82 -24.55 -4.63
N THR A 2 -22.01 -23.59 -3.74
CA THR A 2 -22.16 -22.19 -4.12
C THR A 2 -20.79 -21.71 -4.60
N SER A 3 -20.69 -21.23 -5.86
CA SER A 3 -19.49 -20.51 -6.29
C SER A 3 -19.18 -19.43 -5.25
N PRO A 4 -17.92 -19.24 -4.83
CA PRO A 4 -17.56 -18.12 -4.00
C PRO A 4 -18.01 -16.85 -4.73
N GLN A 5 -18.86 -16.07 -4.08
CA GLN A 5 -19.40 -14.85 -4.65
C GLN A 5 -18.22 -13.95 -4.98
N ALA A 6 -17.99 -13.71 -6.28
CA ALA A 6 -16.92 -12.82 -6.72
C ALA A 6 -17.07 -11.48 -6.00
N ALA A 7 -15.99 -10.97 -5.42
CA ALA A 7 -16.00 -9.68 -4.72
C ALA A 7 -16.49 -8.59 -5.68
N SER A 8 -17.66 -8.01 -5.42
CA SER A 8 -18.18 -6.87 -6.17
C SER A 8 -17.38 -5.62 -5.81
N PHE A 9 -17.01 -4.83 -6.81
CA PHE A 9 -16.43 -3.51 -6.59
C PHE A 9 -17.54 -2.46 -6.38
N PRO A 10 -17.41 -1.51 -5.43
CA PRO A 10 -16.33 -1.39 -4.44
C PRO A 10 -16.46 -2.40 -3.28
N LEU A 11 -15.32 -2.74 -2.68
CA LEU A 11 -15.23 -3.70 -1.57
C LEU A 11 -15.23 -2.96 -0.23
N LEU A 12 -15.97 -3.45 0.77
CA LEU A 12 -15.88 -2.94 2.13
C LEU A 12 -14.58 -3.43 2.79
N LEU A 13 -13.99 -2.62 3.66
CA LEU A 13 -12.74 -2.99 4.34
C LEU A 13 -12.87 -4.31 5.13
N LYS A 14 -13.98 -4.51 5.83
CA LYS A 14 -14.27 -5.75 6.58
C LYS A 14 -14.26 -7.01 5.71
N ASP A 15 -14.42 -6.83 4.40
CA ASP A 15 -14.46 -7.89 3.40
C ASP A 15 -13.12 -8.01 2.64
N ALA A 16 -12.06 -7.30 3.07
CA ALA A 16 -10.73 -7.32 2.44
C ALA A 16 -10.16 -8.73 2.25
N LYS A 17 -10.48 -9.69 3.13
CA LYS A 17 -10.12 -11.12 2.97
C LYS A 17 -10.59 -11.76 1.68
N LEU A 18 -11.62 -11.22 1.03
CA LEU A 18 -12.08 -11.70 -0.27
C LEU A 18 -11.06 -11.41 -1.39
N LEU A 19 -10.12 -10.48 -1.19
CA LEU A 19 -9.06 -10.18 -2.16
C LEU A 19 -8.12 -11.35 -2.39
N LEU A 20 -7.91 -12.21 -1.38
CA LEU A 20 -7.08 -13.40 -1.52
C LEU A 20 -7.77 -14.44 -2.39
N ASN A 21 -9.08 -14.63 -2.20
CA ASN A 21 -9.90 -15.64 -2.87
C ASN A 21 -10.38 -15.25 -4.28
N ALA A 22 -10.10 -14.02 -4.72
CA ALA A 22 -10.46 -13.52 -6.04
C ALA A 22 -9.17 -13.22 -6.83
N PRO A 23 -8.71 -14.15 -7.71
CA PRO A 23 -7.42 -14.02 -8.38
C PRO A 23 -7.35 -12.75 -9.24
N TYR A 24 -8.48 -12.33 -9.82
CA TYR A 24 -8.69 -11.02 -10.46
C TYR A 24 -10.14 -10.56 -10.22
N PRO A 25 -10.39 -9.55 -9.36
CA PRO A 25 -11.69 -8.92 -9.24
C PRO A 25 -12.12 -8.24 -10.54
N SER A 26 -13.41 -7.93 -10.65
CA SER A 26 -13.97 -7.28 -11.84
C SER A 26 -13.39 -5.88 -12.11
N VAL A 27 -12.78 -5.25 -11.10
CA VAL A 27 -12.11 -3.94 -11.19
C VAL A 27 -10.73 -4.06 -10.54
N GLU A 28 -9.69 -3.90 -11.36
CA GLU A 28 -8.28 -3.88 -10.92
C GLU A 28 -7.69 -2.47 -10.86
N THR A 29 -8.32 -1.51 -11.55
CA THR A 29 -7.97 -0.09 -11.52
C THR A 29 -9.24 0.74 -11.51
N GLY A 30 -9.37 1.67 -10.57
CA GLY A 30 -10.52 2.56 -10.44
C GLY A 30 -10.86 2.86 -8.98
N TYR A 31 -11.87 3.70 -8.76
CA TYR A 31 -12.31 4.09 -7.43
C TYR A 31 -13.85 4.18 -7.38
N ALA A 32 -14.44 3.89 -6.23
CA ALA A 32 -15.86 4.12 -5.97
C ALA A 32 -16.13 4.27 -4.47
N GLN A 33 -17.23 4.93 -4.15
CA GLN A 33 -17.69 5.07 -2.78
C GLN A 33 -18.32 3.77 -2.28
N THR A 34 -17.96 3.32 -1.09
CA THR A 34 -18.58 2.19 -0.41
C THR A 34 -19.84 2.61 0.36
N SER A 35 -20.70 1.63 0.68
CA SER A 35 -21.94 1.86 1.41
C SER A 35 -21.75 2.33 2.87
N ASP A 36 -20.55 2.17 3.43
CA ASP A 36 -20.19 2.64 4.78
C ASP A 36 -19.44 3.99 4.78
N GLY A 37 -19.50 4.71 3.66
CA GLY A 37 -19.02 6.10 3.56
C GLY A 37 -17.54 6.26 3.24
N MET A 38 -16.81 5.18 2.94
CA MET A 38 -15.42 5.25 2.51
C MET A 38 -15.31 5.35 0.98
N TYR A 39 -14.12 5.63 0.49
CA TYR A 39 -13.75 5.41 -0.91
C TYR A 39 -12.84 4.19 -0.99
N HIS A 40 -13.24 3.19 -1.78
CA HIS A 40 -12.40 2.07 -2.13
C HIS A 40 -11.72 2.34 -3.47
N ILE A 41 -10.39 2.29 -3.48
CA ILE A 41 -9.55 2.59 -4.64
C ILE A 41 -8.73 1.34 -4.95
N ALA A 42 -8.67 0.97 -6.22
CA ALA A 42 -7.86 -0.12 -6.74
C ALA A 42 -6.86 0.43 -7.76
N ALA A 43 -5.62 -0.05 -7.69
CA ALA A 43 -4.63 0.10 -8.74
C ALA A 43 -3.91 -1.25 -8.94
N SER A 44 -3.54 -1.55 -10.18
CA SER A 44 -2.83 -2.78 -10.52
C SER A 44 -1.69 -2.48 -11.47
N THR A 45 -0.48 -2.85 -11.05
CA THR A 45 0.73 -2.62 -11.83
C THR A 45 1.49 -3.93 -12.02
N TYR A 46 1.77 -4.26 -13.29
CA TYR A 46 2.65 -5.36 -13.62
C TYR A 46 4.11 -4.91 -13.48
N MET A 47 4.90 -5.65 -12.73
CA MET A 47 6.28 -5.32 -12.38
C MET A 47 7.20 -6.43 -12.91
N PRO A 48 7.63 -6.34 -14.18
CA PRO A 48 8.43 -7.38 -14.79
C PRO A 48 9.78 -7.54 -14.07
N ASN A 49 10.24 -8.78 -13.94
CA ASN A 49 11.52 -9.14 -13.29
C ASN A 49 11.64 -8.77 -11.80
N CYS A 50 10.57 -8.25 -11.18
CA CYS A 50 10.51 -8.02 -9.74
C CYS A 50 10.00 -9.28 -9.02
N THR A 51 10.34 -9.44 -7.74
CA THR A 51 9.84 -10.52 -6.86
C THR A 51 9.25 -9.95 -5.57
N GLY A 52 8.45 -10.73 -4.85
CA GLY A 52 7.96 -10.36 -3.52
C GLY A 52 9.09 -10.06 -2.53
N GLU A 53 10.21 -10.77 -2.61
CA GLU A 53 11.41 -10.51 -1.81
C GLU A 53 11.98 -9.11 -2.07
N MET A 54 12.10 -8.70 -3.33
CA MET A 54 12.58 -7.35 -3.67
C MET A 54 11.65 -6.27 -3.14
N ILE A 55 10.33 -6.48 -3.24
CA ILE A 55 9.33 -5.54 -2.70
C ILE A 55 9.41 -5.50 -1.18
N LYS A 56 9.54 -6.64 -0.50
CA LYS A 56 9.69 -6.71 0.96
C LYS A 56 10.93 -5.93 1.42
N TRP A 57 12.05 -6.12 0.72
CA TRP A 57 13.28 -5.36 0.97
C TRP A 57 13.07 -3.87 0.77
N TRP A 58 12.42 -3.46 -0.33
CA TRP A 58 12.17 -2.04 -0.62
C TRP A 58 11.50 -1.33 0.56
N PHE A 59 10.38 -1.87 1.07
CA PHE A 59 9.66 -1.30 2.20
C PHE A 59 10.48 -1.30 3.51
N GLY A 60 11.39 -2.25 3.69
CA GLY A 60 12.35 -2.22 4.80
C GLY A 60 13.62 -1.41 4.53
N TRP A 61 13.82 -0.90 3.31
CA TRP A 61 15.02 -0.16 2.89
C TRP A 61 14.77 1.34 2.70
N ILE A 62 13.56 1.75 2.33
CA ILE A 62 13.20 3.18 2.21
C ILE A 62 13.06 3.85 3.57
N HIS A 63 13.82 4.91 3.80
CA HIS A 63 13.73 5.73 5.02
C HIS A 63 14.27 7.16 4.86
N THR A 64 15.04 7.44 3.81
CA THR A 64 15.55 8.79 3.55
C THR A 64 14.84 9.45 2.37
N THR A 65 14.81 10.78 2.37
CA THR A 65 14.26 11.57 1.25
C THR A 65 14.89 11.21 -0.09
N ASP A 66 16.20 10.98 -0.15
CA ASP A 66 16.89 10.65 -1.40
C ASP A 66 16.43 9.29 -1.96
N GLN A 67 16.20 8.31 -1.08
CA GLN A 67 15.64 7.01 -1.49
C GLN A 67 14.19 7.16 -1.94
N TYR A 68 13.39 7.93 -1.20
CA TYR A 68 11.96 8.10 -1.49
C TYR A 68 11.72 8.79 -2.83
N LYS A 69 12.58 9.74 -3.20
CA LYS A 69 12.59 10.39 -4.52
C LYS A 69 12.88 9.44 -5.68
N LEU A 70 13.53 8.29 -5.44
CA LEU A 70 13.69 7.28 -6.50
C LEU A 70 12.34 6.65 -6.88
N TRP A 71 11.40 6.58 -5.95
CA TRP A 71 10.09 5.97 -6.16
C TRP A 71 9.20 6.84 -7.07
N HIS A 72 9.21 8.16 -6.83
CA HIS A 72 8.52 9.14 -7.66
C HIS A 72 9.23 10.50 -7.61
N PRO A 73 10.13 10.80 -8.57
CA PRO A 73 10.99 12.00 -8.51
C PRO A 73 10.24 13.34 -8.50
N LEU A 74 9.00 13.37 -8.99
CA LEU A 74 8.18 14.58 -9.08
C LEU A 74 7.29 14.78 -7.85
N ASP A 75 6.82 13.70 -7.22
CA ASP A 75 5.78 13.79 -6.18
C ASP A 75 6.40 13.65 -4.79
N ASN A 76 7.48 12.89 -4.65
CA ASN A 76 8.04 12.55 -3.34
C ASN A 76 9.00 13.63 -2.86
N VAL A 77 8.60 14.38 -1.83
CA VAL A 77 9.30 15.59 -1.39
C VAL A 77 10.18 15.32 -0.18
N TYR A 78 9.67 14.57 0.80
CA TYR A 78 10.32 14.31 2.08
C TYR A 78 10.01 12.90 2.56
N SER A 79 10.99 12.27 3.23
CA SER A 79 10.81 10.99 3.93
C SER A 79 11.64 10.94 5.19
N SER A 80 11.06 10.39 6.25
CA SER A 80 11.74 9.88 7.43
C SER A 80 11.04 8.65 7.98
N TRP A 81 11.60 8.05 9.04
CA TRP A 81 11.10 6.79 9.60
C TRP A 81 11.05 6.84 11.12
N GLU A 82 10.00 6.26 11.69
CA GLU A 82 9.85 6.01 13.13
C GLU A 82 9.60 4.52 13.40
N GLY A 83 10.09 4.01 14.52
CA GLY A 83 9.84 2.63 14.95
C GLY A 83 10.81 1.61 14.37
N PRO A 84 10.49 0.30 14.46
CA PRO A 84 11.40 -0.79 14.12
C PRO A 84 11.82 -0.76 12.65
N ARG A 85 13.12 -0.96 12.44
CA ARG A 85 13.77 -1.01 11.14
C ARG A 85 15.18 -1.58 11.28
N ASP A 86 15.59 -2.41 10.35
CA ASP A 86 16.94 -3.01 10.33
C ASP A 86 17.52 -3.19 8.91
N ASN A 87 16.94 -2.53 7.90
CA ASN A 87 17.26 -2.69 6.47
C ASN A 87 17.10 -4.13 5.93
N SER A 88 16.65 -5.09 6.73
CA SER A 88 16.49 -6.51 6.39
C SER A 88 15.05 -6.89 6.04
N SER A 89 14.28 -5.92 5.53
CA SER A 89 12.83 -6.05 5.26
C SER A 89 11.93 -5.99 6.51
N THR A 90 12.45 -5.54 7.65
CA THR A 90 11.65 -5.23 8.84
C THR A 90 11.03 -3.84 8.70
N TYR A 91 9.71 -3.79 8.55
CA TYR A 91 8.93 -2.55 8.53
C TYR A 91 7.63 -2.60 9.34
N ILE A 92 7.13 -3.79 9.68
CA ILE A 92 5.88 -3.95 10.44
C ILE A 92 6.06 -3.36 11.85
N GLY A 93 5.08 -2.56 12.28
CA GLY A 93 5.16 -1.75 13.50
C GLY A 93 5.95 -0.45 13.33
N GLY A 94 6.64 -0.27 12.20
CA GLY A 94 7.29 0.98 11.81
C GLY A 94 6.34 1.94 11.09
N HIS A 95 6.81 3.18 10.95
CA HIS A 95 6.06 4.26 10.34
C HIS A 95 6.90 5.02 9.33
N HIS A 96 6.39 5.13 8.10
CA HIS A 96 6.96 5.98 7.06
C HIS A 96 6.30 7.36 7.14
N LEU A 97 7.09 8.37 7.44
CA LEU A 97 6.66 9.76 7.49
C LEU A 97 7.00 10.42 6.16
N VAL A 98 6.00 10.92 5.44
CA VAL A 98 6.18 11.38 4.06
C VAL A 98 5.50 12.71 3.80
N HIS A 99 6.15 13.53 2.98
CA HIS A 99 5.47 14.60 2.25
C HIS A 99 5.47 14.24 0.77
N GLU A 100 4.29 14.19 0.18
CA GLU A 100 4.12 13.77 -1.21
C GLU A 100 2.96 14.49 -1.89
N TYR A 101 3.09 14.73 -3.19
CA TYR A 101 1.98 15.25 -3.99
C TYR A 101 1.06 14.11 -4.43
N ILE A 102 -0.22 14.22 -4.11
CA ILE A 102 -1.26 13.31 -4.59
C ILE A 102 -2.31 14.14 -5.30
N GLY A 103 -2.51 13.88 -6.59
CA GLY A 103 -3.45 14.66 -7.39
C GLY A 103 -3.08 16.15 -7.50
N GLY A 104 -1.80 16.52 -7.33
CA GLY A 104 -1.33 17.90 -7.35
C GLY A 104 -1.41 18.63 -6.00
N HIS A 105 -1.83 17.95 -4.92
CA HIS A 105 -1.90 18.51 -3.58
C HIS A 105 -0.86 17.87 -2.66
N LEU A 106 -0.12 18.69 -1.92
CA LEU A 106 0.85 18.20 -0.94
C LEU A 106 0.13 17.57 0.26
N ALA A 107 0.28 16.27 0.43
CA ALA A 107 -0.14 15.53 1.61
C ALA A 107 1.06 15.33 2.54
N LYS A 108 0.82 15.44 3.85
CA LYS A 108 1.75 15.03 4.89
C LYS A 108 1.15 13.81 5.59
N LEU A 109 1.79 12.65 5.43
CA LEU A 109 1.23 11.38 5.87
C LEU A 109 2.17 10.65 6.82
N LYS A 110 1.57 9.98 7.79
CA LYS A 110 2.21 8.93 8.58
C LYS A 110 1.59 7.60 8.16
N ILE A 111 2.36 6.78 7.46
CA ILE A 111 1.95 5.45 7.00
C ILE A 111 2.46 4.45 8.02
N SER A 112 1.55 3.77 8.71
CA SER A 112 1.87 2.80 9.77
C SER A 112 1.68 1.38 9.25
N PHE A 113 2.75 0.60 9.18
CA PHE A 113 2.69 -0.76 8.66
C PHE A 113 2.22 -1.75 9.72
N LEU A 114 1.32 -2.64 9.31
CA LEU A 114 0.60 -3.54 10.20
C LEU A 114 0.66 -4.98 9.71
N GLU A 115 0.46 -5.91 10.64
CA GLU A 115 0.37 -7.34 10.36
C GLU A 115 -0.80 -7.65 9.40
N PRO A 116 -0.57 -8.42 8.32
CA PRO A 116 -1.64 -8.81 7.39
C PRO A 116 -2.79 -9.60 8.05
N ALA A 117 -2.53 -10.29 9.16
CA ALA A 117 -3.53 -11.01 9.94
C ALA A 117 -4.70 -10.10 10.39
N LEU A 118 -4.47 -8.80 10.58
CA LEU A 118 -5.54 -7.84 10.91
C LEU A 118 -6.58 -7.68 9.80
N TYR A 119 -6.22 -7.95 8.55
CA TYR A 119 -7.09 -7.81 7.38
C TYR A 119 -7.62 -9.14 6.87
N PHE A 120 -6.84 -10.21 7.08
CA PHE A 120 -7.06 -11.51 6.44
C PHE A 120 -7.34 -12.65 7.42
N GLY A 121 -7.11 -12.46 8.72
CA GLY A 121 -7.21 -13.50 9.75
C GLY A 121 -5.95 -14.35 9.88
N ASP A 122 -5.95 -15.31 10.81
CA ASP A 122 -4.73 -16.02 11.23
C ASP A 122 -4.15 -16.96 10.16
N ASP A 123 -4.95 -17.47 9.23
CA ASP A 123 -4.52 -18.38 8.16
C ASP A 123 -4.05 -17.65 6.87
N TRP A 124 -3.84 -16.34 6.94
CA TRP A 124 -3.56 -15.50 5.76
C TRP A 124 -2.36 -15.94 4.93
N GLU A 125 -1.30 -16.47 5.55
CA GLU A 125 -0.10 -16.93 4.82
C GLU A 125 -0.44 -18.12 3.91
N LYS A 126 -1.24 -19.07 4.41
CA LYS A 126 -1.68 -20.23 3.63
C LYS A 126 -2.58 -19.80 2.48
N ASP A 127 -3.47 -18.83 2.72
CA ASP A 127 -4.36 -18.29 1.70
C ASP A 127 -3.58 -17.54 0.61
N LEU A 128 -2.54 -16.77 0.97
CA LEU A 128 -1.65 -16.15 0.00
C LEU A 128 -0.92 -17.19 -0.86
N GLU A 129 -0.29 -18.18 -0.23
CA GLU A 129 0.48 -19.22 -0.93
C GLU A 129 -0.42 -19.98 -1.92
N LYS A 130 -1.59 -20.42 -1.45
CA LYS A 130 -2.58 -21.14 -2.26
C LYS A 130 -2.98 -20.37 -3.52
N GLU A 131 -3.13 -19.05 -3.41
CA GLU A 131 -3.59 -18.17 -4.49
C GLU A 131 -2.42 -17.53 -5.27
N GLY A 132 -1.18 -17.94 -4.97
CA GLY A 132 0.02 -17.53 -5.69
C GLY A 132 0.45 -16.09 -5.41
N TYR A 133 0.22 -15.58 -4.20
CA TYR A 133 0.79 -14.34 -3.73
C TYR A 133 2.08 -14.58 -2.94
N GLU A 134 3.06 -13.70 -3.12
CA GLU A 134 4.38 -13.78 -2.47
C GLU A 134 4.49 -12.85 -1.25
N LEU A 135 3.63 -11.83 -1.15
CA LEU A 135 3.68 -10.83 -0.07
C LEU A 135 2.34 -10.07 0.04
N ALA A 136 2.00 -9.66 1.26
CA ALA A 136 1.02 -8.63 1.53
C ALA A 136 1.66 -7.51 2.38
N VAL A 137 1.64 -6.28 1.88
CA VAL A 137 2.06 -5.08 2.63
C VAL A 137 0.80 -4.35 3.05
N CYS A 138 0.55 -4.25 4.36
CA CYS A 138 -0.69 -3.68 4.88
C CYS A 138 -0.38 -2.51 5.82
N GLY A 139 -1.27 -1.52 5.89
CA GLY A 139 -1.04 -0.38 6.77
C GLY A 139 -2.22 0.56 6.92
N ARG A 140 -2.07 1.50 7.86
CA ARG A 140 -2.95 2.65 8.06
C ARG A 140 -2.29 3.89 7.48
N THR A 141 -3.08 4.73 6.84
CA THR A 141 -2.69 6.09 6.47
C THR A 141 -3.28 7.07 7.47
N SER A 142 -2.48 8.07 7.85
CA SER A 142 -2.88 9.13 8.77
C SER A 142 -2.48 10.49 8.20
N ASN A 143 -3.34 11.49 8.36
CA ASN A 143 -2.96 12.88 8.18
C ASN A 143 -2.01 13.25 9.32
N TRP A 144 -0.80 13.65 8.98
CA TRP A 144 0.28 13.91 9.93
C TRP A 144 0.57 15.41 10.02
N ASN A 145 0.61 15.91 11.26
CA ASN A 145 1.16 17.21 11.57
C ASN A 145 2.63 17.02 11.98
N ASP A 146 3.54 17.43 11.10
CA ASP A 146 4.99 17.33 11.29
C ASP A 146 5.56 18.32 12.33
N GLU A 147 4.79 19.33 12.71
CA GLU A 147 5.17 20.29 13.75
C GLU A 147 4.81 19.76 15.15
N THR A 148 3.65 19.11 15.32
CA THR A 148 3.16 18.61 16.62
C THR A 148 3.44 17.13 16.83
N GLY A 149 3.68 16.37 15.76
CA GLY A 149 3.78 14.91 15.78
C GLY A 149 2.42 14.19 15.81
N GLU A 150 1.31 14.92 15.85
CA GLU A 150 -0.03 14.35 15.86
C GLU A 150 -0.36 13.68 14.52
N ALA A 151 -0.99 12.51 14.57
CA ALA A 151 -1.38 11.77 13.38
C ALA A 151 -2.81 11.24 13.53
N MET A 152 -3.72 11.79 12.73
CA MET A 152 -5.12 11.36 12.72
C MET A 152 -5.29 10.28 11.65
N ARG A 153 -5.72 9.08 12.04
CA ARG A 153 -5.89 7.98 11.09
C ARG A 153 -7.08 8.28 10.16
N THR A 154 -6.88 8.10 8.86
CA THR A 154 -7.86 8.48 7.82
C THR A 154 -8.11 7.38 6.78
N GLY A 155 -7.28 6.35 6.72
CA GLY A 155 -7.49 5.27 5.78
C GLY A 155 -6.60 4.04 5.95
N HIS A 156 -6.74 3.11 5.02
CA HIS A 156 -5.99 1.87 4.93
C HIS A 156 -5.34 1.70 3.57
N LEU A 157 -4.24 0.97 3.53
CA LEU A 157 -3.63 0.46 2.31
C LEU A 157 -3.36 -1.05 2.44
N ILE A 158 -3.46 -1.74 1.30
CA ILE A 158 -3.04 -3.12 1.11
C ILE A 158 -2.37 -3.21 -0.27
N HIS A 159 -1.13 -3.67 -0.32
CA HIS A 159 -0.47 -4.11 -1.55
C HIS A 159 -0.31 -5.62 -1.53
N LEU A 160 -1.03 -6.31 -2.42
CA LEU A 160 -0.88 -7.75 -2.63
C LEU A 160 0.05 -8.01 -3.80
N ILE A 161 1.12 -8.79 -3.59
CA ILE A 161 2.13 -9.08 -4.60
C ILE A 161 1.85 -10.46 -5.20
N LYS A 162 1.18 -10.49 -6.34
CA LYS A 162 0.81 -11.74 -7.02
C LYS A 162 1.93 -12.18 -7.96
N LYS A 163 2.29 -13.45 -7.92
CA LYS A 163 3.24 -14.03 -8.87
C LYS A 163 2.68 -14.02 -10.29
N GLU A 164 3.51 -13.65 -11.25
CA GLU A 164 3.20 -13.67 -12.67
C GLU A 164 4.28 -14.46 -13.42
N LYS A 165 4.08 -14.73 -14.71
CA LYS A 165 5.03 -15.53 -15.50
C LYS A 165 6.45 -14.92 -15.53
N ILE A 166 6.56 -13.60 -15.60
CA ILE A 166 7.83 -12.88 -15.71
C ILE A 166 7.84 -11.73 -14.70
N GLY A 167 7.85 -12.06 -13.40
CA GLY A 167 7.89 -11.10 -12.30
C GLY A 167 6.64 -11.18 -11.42
N VAL A 168 6.13 -10.02 -11.00
CA VAL A 168 4.96 -9.93 -10.12
C VAL A 168 3.97 -8.88 -10.60
N ARG A 169 2.74 -8.96 -10.11
CA ARG A 169 1.73 -7.91 -10.20
C ARG A 169 1.43 -7.40 -8.80
N MET A 170 1.68 -6.12 -8.57
CA MET A 170 1.24 -5.46 -7.34
C MET A 170 -0.22 -5.02 -7.52
N ARG A 171 -1.10 -5.53 -6.67
CA ARG A 171 -2.51 -5.17 -6.58
C ARG A 171 -2.71 -4.32 -5.34
N SER A 172 -2.76 -3.01 -5.54
CA SER A 172 -2.93 -2.01 -4.49
C SER A 172 -4.42 -1.76 -4.24
N ARG A 173 -4.80 -1.68 -2.97
CA ARG A 173 -6.14 -1.35 -2.50
C ARG A 173 -6.05 -0.33 -1.39
N PHE A 174 -6.90 0.69 -1.46
CA PHE A 174 -6.98 1.73 -0.45
C PHE A 174 -8.42 1.91 -0.01
N TRP A 175 -8.61 2.22 1.27
CA TRP A 175 -9.89 2.65 1.84
C TRP A 175 -9.68 4.00 2.51
N LEU A 176 -10.22 5.06 1.93
CA LEU A 176 -10.14 6.42 2.48
C LEU A 176 -11.45 6.80 3.15
N GLY A 177 -11.38 7.52 4.26
CA GLY A 177 -12.56 7.94 5.04
C GLY A 177 -12.81 7.11 6.29
N ASP A 178 -11.95 6.15 6.62
CA ASP A 178 -11.99 5.49 7.93
C ASP A 178 -11.32 6.35 9.01
N ILE A 179 -12.02 7.42 9.39
CA ILE A 179 -11.51 8.43 10.30
C ILE A 179 -11.69 7.99 11.75
N GLU A 180 -10.64 8.12 12.54
CA GLU A 180 -10.65 7.81 13.96
C GLU A 180 -11.76 8.58 14.70
N GLY A 181 -12.61 7.86 15.43
CA GLY A 181 -13.74 8.43 16.16
C GLY A 181 -14.98 8.74 15.32
N VAL A 182 -14.94 8.58 14.00
CA VAL A 182 -16.07 8.87 13.10
C VAL A 182 -16.71 7.57 12.60
N THR A 183 -18.00 7.40 12.88
CA THR A 183 -18.80 6.25 12.45
C THR A 183 -19.89 6.59 11.44
N ASP A 184 -20.27 7.86 11.32
CA ASP A 184 -21.29 8.33 10.39
C ASP A 184 -20.79 8.25 8.93
N PRO A 185 -21.47 7.50 8.04
CA PRO A 185 -21.04 7.32 6.65
C PRO A 185 -20.96 8.61 5.83
N GLU A 186 -21.85 9.58 6.04
CA GLU A 186 -21.82 10.83 5.27
C GLU A 186 -20.68 11.72 5.75
N VAL A 187 -20.39 11.75 7.05
CA VAL A 187 -19.22 12.48 7.59
C VAL A 187 -17.91 11.89 7.04
N ARG A 188 -17.80 10.55 7.01
CA ARG A 188 -16.63 9.85 6.45
C ARG A 188 -16.40 10.22 4.98
N LYS A 189 -17.49 10.20 4.20
CA LYS A 189 -17.48 10.55 2.77
C LYS A 189 -17.03 11.99 2.56
N CYS A 190 -17.66 12.94 3.25
CA CYS A 190 -17.38 14.37 3.06
C CYS A 190 -15.99 14.78 3.52
N ALA A 191 -15.34 13.98 4.37
CA ALA A 191 -13.98 14.25 4.83
C ALA A 191 -12.90 13.81 3.83
N VAL A 192 -13.23 13.04 2.79
CA VAL A 192 -12.30 12.70 1.70
C VAL A 192 -12.41 13.76 0.60
N PRO A 193 -11.34 14.51 0.29
CA PRO A 193 -11.38 15.50 -0.78
C PRO A 193 -11.65 14.86 -2.15
N ASP A 194 -12.46 15.51 -2.99
CA ASP A 194 -12.89 14.96 -4.30
C ASP A 194 -11.73 14.60 -5.24
N PHE A 195 -10.59 15.32 -5.16
CA PHE A 195 -9.41 15.02 -5.98
C PHE A 195 -8.70 13.73 -5.56
N LEU A 196 -8.86 13.30 -4.31
CA LEU A 196 -7.99 12.33 -3.68
C LEU A 196 -8.19 10.90 -4.19
N PRO A 197 -9.42 10.38 -4.40
CA PRO A 197 -9.61 9.03 -4.93
C PRO A 197 -9.00 8.82 -6.31
N GLU A 198 -9.23 9.74 -7.24
CA GLU A 198 -8.62 9.70 -8.58
C GLU A 198 -7.11 9.95 -8.50
N GLY A 199 -6.70 10.97 -7.75
CA GLY A 199 -5.30 11.36 -7.57
C GLY A 199 -4.47 10.20 -7.02
N LEU A 200 -4.95 9.50 -5.99
CA LEU A 200 -4.28 8.36 -5.39
C LEU A 200 -4.25 7.15 -6.34
N CYS A 201 -5.32 6.91 -7.10
CA CYS A 201 -5.34 5.84 -8.10
C CYS A 201 -4.24 6.04 -9.17
N ARG A 202 -4.10 7.28 -9.67
CA ARG A 202 -3.06 7.65 -10.63
C ARG A 202 -1.68 7.55 -10.01
N HIS A 203 -1.47 8.22 -8.87
CA HIS A 203 -0.20 8.25 -8.16
C HIS A 203 0.31 6.82 -7.87
N ALA A 204 -0.53 5.95 -7.28
CA ALA A 204 -0.17 4.55 -7.03
C ALA A 204 0.14 3.74 -8.31
N THR A 205 -0.43 4.11 -9.47
CA THR A 205 -0.09 3.45 -10.74
C THR A 205 1.29 3.91 -11.23
N GLU A 206 1.57 5.21 -11.16
CA GLU A 206 2.82 5.83 -11.60
C GLU A 206 4.00 5.39 -10.72
N GLU A 207 3.87 5.48 -9.40
CA GLU A 207 4.91 5.08 -8.44
C GLU A 207 5.35 3.62 -8.65
N MET A 208 4.40 2.69 -8.76
CA MET A 208 4.74 1.27 -8.91
C MET A 208 5.32 0.97 -10.29
N ALA A 209 4.96 1.73 -11.33
CA ALA A 209 5.55 1.60 -12.65
C ALA A 209 7.00 2.08 -12.66
N ILE A 210 7.30 3.20 -11.99
CA ILE A 210 8.66 3.69 -11.81
C ILE A 210 9.47 2.67 -11.00
N LEU A 211 8.95 2.24 -9.85
CA LEU A 211 9.62 1.26 -9.00
C LEU A 211 9.94 -0.02 -9.76
N ALA A 212 9.00 -0.55 -10.56
CA ALA A 212 9.23 -1.74 -11.38
C ALA A 212 10.45 -1.62 -12.30
N SER A 213 10.74 -0.42 -12.80
CA SER A 213 11.86 -0.19 -13.71
C SER A 213 13.23 -0.15 -13.03
N ILE A 214 13.28 0.17 -11.73
CA ILE A 214 14.53 0.39 -11.00
C ILE A 214 14.80 -0.65 -9.91
N LEU A 215 13.76 -1.29 -9.39
CA LEU A 215 13.83 -2.12 -8.19
C LEU A 215 14.82 -3.30 -8.32
N PRO A 216 14.85 -4.09 -9.41
CA PRO A 216 15.80 -5.20 -9.51
C PRO A 216 17.27 -4.74 -9.41
N GLY A 217 17.60 -3.61 -10.05
CA GLY A 217 18.95 -3.05 -10.02
C GLY A 217 19.31 -2.45 -8.66
N LEU A 218 18.35 -1.80 -7.99
CA LEU A 218 18.54 -1.31 -6.62
C LEU A 218 18.76 -2.48 -5.64
N TYR A 219 17.93 -3.53 -5.74
CA TYR A 219 18.04 -4.73 -4.90
C TYR A 219 19.42 -5.37 -5.05
N GLU A 220 19.86 -5.63 -6.28
CA GLU A 220 21.17 -6.21 -6.55
C GLU A 220 22.32 -5.37 -5.96
N LYS A 221 22.24 -4.05 -6.09
CA LYS A 221 23.29 -3.12 -5.67
C LYS A 221 23.39 -2.95 -4.16
N TYR A 222 22.26 -2.91 -3.45
CA TYR A 222 22.20 -2.47 -2.06
C TYR A 222 21.88 -3.61 -1.08
N ALA A 223 20.99 -4.55 -1.41
CA ALA A 223 20.60 -5.61 -0.49
C ALA A 223 21.76 -6.57 -0.15
N LYS A 224 22.61 -6.89 -1.14
CA LYS A 224 23.77 -7.77 -0.95
C LYS A 224 24.93 -7.12 -0.19
N LYS A 225 25.06 -5.78 -0.25
CA LYS A 225 26.17 -5.07 0.42
C LYS A 225 25.98 -4.98 1.93
N GLU A 226 24.75 -5.03 2.41
CA GLU A 226 24.46 -5.00 3.85
C GLU A 226 24.74 -6.35 4.53
N GLN A 227 24.62 -7.47 3.80
CA GLN A 227 25.00 -8.80 4.30
C GLN A 227 26.52 -8.99 4.48
N GLY A 228 27.36 -8.16 3.85
CA GLY A 228 28.82 -8.20 3.92
C GLY A 228 29.46 -7.25 4.94
N ARG A 229 28.66 -6.56 5.76
CA ARG A 229 29.11 -5.66 6.84
C ARG A 229 28.72 -6.20 8.22
N LEU A 230 29.13 -7.44 8.51
CA LEU A 230 29.19 -8.01 9.85
C LEU A 230 30.65 -8.21 10.25
#